data_AF-A0A2T0V9J4-F1
#
_entry.id   AF-A0A2T0V9J4-F1
#
_cell.length_a   1.000
_cell.length_b   1.000
_cell.length_c   1.000
_cell.angle_alpha   90.00
_cell.angle_beta   90.00
_cell.angle_gamma   90.00
#
_symmetry.space_group_name_H-M   'P 1'
#
loop_
_entity.id
_entity.type
_entity.pdbx_description
1 polymer ?
#
loop_
_entity_poly.entity_id
_entity_poly.type
_entity_poly.pdbx_seq_one_letter_code
_entity_poly.pdbx_strand_id
1 'polypeptide(L)' 'MGDGKAKSVIKRVYVPTQVRDLPNGEKLKIPGHYKAPPNQGNSA' A
#
# COMPACT_ATOMS: atom_id res chain seq x y z
N MET A 1 -9.21 23.93 -27.78
CA MET A 1 -8.72 24.01 -26.39
C MET A 1 -9.93 24.35 -25.53
N GLY A 2 -10.28 23.68 -24.44
CA GLY A 2 -9.67 22.58 -23.73
C GLY A 2 -10.53 22.27 -22.50
N ASP A 3 -11.27 21.17 -22.52
CA ASP A 3 -11.90 20.62 -21.31
C ASP A 3 -10.95 19.56 -20.74
N GLY A 4 -9.82 20.05 -20.22
CA GLY A 4 -8.83 19.22 -19.55
C GLY A 4 -9.36 18.77 -18.19
N LYS A 5 -10.27 17.78 -18.19
CA LYS A 5 -10.63 17.02 -16.97
C LYS A 5 -9.32 16.64 -16.27
N ALA A 6 -9.06 17.24 -15.11
CA ALA A 6 -7.85 16.97 -14.35
C ALA A 6 -7.79 15.46 -14.08
N LYS A 7 -6.83 14.77 -14.68
CA LYS A 7 -6.63 13.34 -14.47
C LYS A 7 -6.11 13.18 -13.04
N SER A 8 -6.96 12.69 -12.14
CA SER A 8 -6.54 12.34 -10.78
C SER A 8 -5.57 11.16 -10.84
N VAL A 9 -4.28 11.43 -10.65
CA VAL A 9 -3.25 10.40 -10.58
C VAL A 9 -3.23 9.84 -9.16
N ILE A 10 -3.77 8.63 -8.99
CA ILE A 10 -3.72 7.92 -7.70
C ILE A 10 -2.34 7.27 -7.57
N LYS A 11 -1.44 7.90 -6.80
CA LYS A 11 -0.15 7.32 -6.45
C LYS A 11 -0.36 6.21 -5.43
N ARG A 12 -0.07 4.96 -5.80
CA ARG A 12 -0.08 3.78 -4.91
C ARG A 12 1.34 3.38 -4.57
N VAL A 13 1.59 3.00 -3.32
CA VAL A 13 2.90 2.50 -2.87
C VAL A 13 2.83 0.99 -2.73
N TYR A 14 3.65 0.27 -3.49
CA TYR A 14 3.75 -1.19 -3.38
C TYR A 14 4.72 -1.57 -2.25
N VAL A 15 4.27 -2.47 -1.38
CA VAL A 15 5.09 -3.13 -0.36
C VAL A 15 5.47 -4.49 -0.89
N PRO A 16 6.76 -4.82 -1.05
CA PRO A 16 7.19 -6.11 -1.55
C PRO A 16 6.96 -7.23 -0.54
N THR A 17 7.05 -8.46 -1.03
CA THR A 17 7.02 -9.66 -0.17
C THR A 17 8.20 -9.62 0.80
N GLN A 18 7.93 -9.88 2.07
CA GLN A 18 8.95 -9.93 3.11
C GLN A 18 8.88 -11.28 3.84
N VAL A 19 10.03 -11.75 4.31
CA VAL A 19 10.12 -12.94 5.16
C VAL A 19 10.58 -12.47 6.53
N ARG A 20 9.85 -12.87 7.58
CA ARG A 20 10.17 -12.53 8.96
C ARG A 20 10.38 -13.81 9.75
N ASP A 21 11.46 -13.87 10.52
CA ASP A 21 11.66 -14.93 11.49
C ASP A 21 10.78 -14.66 12.71
N LEU A 22 10.00 -15.68 13.11
CA LEU A 22 9.15 -15.63 14.28
C LEU A 22 9.92 -16.10 15.52
N PRO A 23 9.53 -15.68 16.74
CA PRO A 23 10.21 -16.08 17.98
C PRO A 23 10.20 -17.58 18.25
N ASN A 24 9.29 -18.32 17.63
CA ASN A 24 9.18 -19.77 17.69
C ASN A 24 10.11 -20.51 16.71
N GLY A 25 10.93 -19.79 15.92
CA GLY A 25 11.82 -20.35 14.92
C GLY A 25 11.18 -20.61 13.55
N GLU A 26 9.88 -20.33 13.39
CA GLU A 26 9.21 -20.44 12.10
C GLU A 26 9.47 -19.21 11.21
N LYS A 27 9.45 -19.40 9.89
CA LYS A 27 9.58 -18.31 8.93
C LYS A 27 8.21 -17.91 8.40
N LEU A 28 7.78 -16.69 8.72
CA LEU A 28 6.54 -16.13 8.19
C LEU A 28 6.82 -15.39 6.88
N LYS A 29 6.28 -15.92 5.78
CA LYS A 29 6.28 -15.24 4.48
C LYS A 29 5.07 -14.33 4.39
N ILE A 30 5.30 -13.02 4.35
CA ILE A 30 4.26 -12.00 4.22
C ILE A 30 4.22 -11.53 2.76
N PRO A 31 3.16 -11.82 2.00
CA PRO A 31 3.02 -11.41 0.60
C PRO A 31 3.05 -9.89 0.44
N GLY A 32 3.63 -9.44 -0.67
CA GLY A 32 3.61 -8.03 -1.04
C GLY A 32 2.19 -7.53 -1.35
N HIS A 33 1.90 -6.30 -0.96
CA HIS A 33 0.59 -5.66 -1.15
C HIS A 33 0.73 -4.15 -1.36
N TYR A 34 -0.27 -3.52 -1.95
CA TYR A 34 -0.31 -2.06 -2.03
C TYR A 34 -0.74 -1.48 -0.68
N LYS A 35 -0.05 -0.43 -0.22
CA LYS A 35 -0.50 0.33 0.94
C LYS A 35 -1.87 0.93 0.63
N ALA A 36 -2.75 0.93 1.63
CA ALA A 36 -3.94 1.73 1.58
C ALA A 36 -3.54 3.19 1.26
N PRO A 37 -4.24 3.86 0.35
CA PRO A 37 -4.00 5.28 0.13
C PRO A 37 -4.15 6.02 1.47
N PRO A 38 -3.36 7.06 1.74
CA PRO A 38 -3.55 7.88 2.93
C PRO A 38 -5.00 8.39 2.88
N ASN A 39 -5.84 7.86 3.77
CA ASN A 39 -7.24 8.18 3.82
C ASN A 39 -7.34 9.63 4.30
N GLN A 40 -7.69 10.57 3.41
CA GLN A 40 -8.29 11.81 3.85
C GLN A 40 -9.66 11.47 4.44
N GLY A 41 -9.70 11.25 5.76
CA GLY A 41 -10.93 11.11 6.54
C GLY A 41 -11.27 9.69 6.96
N ASN A 42 -10.80 9.29 8.15
CA ASN A 42 -11.74 9.17 9.27
C ASN A 42 -10.97 9.10 10.59
N SER A 43 -11.28 10.08 11.42
CA SER A 43 -10.91 10.21 12.82
C SER A 43 -11.34 8.96 13.61
N ALA A 44 -10.51 8.54 14.56
CA ALA A 44 -10.94 7.79 15.73
C ALA A 44 -11.52 8.77 16.76
#